data_AF-A0A094G768-F1
#
_entry.id   AF-A0A094G768-F1
#
_cell.length_a   1.000
_cell.length_b   1.000
_cell.length_c   1.000
_cell.angle_alpha   90.00
_cell.angle_beta   90.00
_cell.angle_gamma   90.00
#
_symmetry.space_group_name_H-M   'P 1'
#
loop_
_entity.id
_entity.type
_entity.pdbx_description
1 polymer ?
#
loop_
_entity_poly.entity_id
_entity_poly.type
_entity_poly.pdbx_seq_one_letter_code
_entity_poly.pdbx_strand_id
1 'polypeptide(L)'
;MSLGGTFAFIRFSVTLLLGDLAWSARDKSLFVSNHAIELLGPQFNDNIGRGEPTMYVVLMLCFWYNIVAWFLSILNSGVLLVYLGLVDLGIVAFALIPAASLQSTYIPHSKITCRSATSWQVSNASEESWFTVLAKLRSPTDPNPEGICKGYVADWISTIVVTAQVLTYATLHYLALLLISYNEGKVGGRDAGTAKSKYVTAVDLSVSSATHRRLSTWKPASPAARCATRISSPNFLGSVGVNANRTLENKWSA
;
A
#
# COMPACT_ATOMS: atom_id res chain seq x y z
N MET A 1 20.44 9.10 9.08
CA MET A 1 19.12 9.32 8.45
C MET A 1 18.10 8.58 9.29
N SER A 2 17.02 9.21 9.74
CA SER A 2 15.97 8.51 10.51
C SER A 2 15.27 7.48 9.60
N LEU A 3 14.74 6.41 10.19
CA LEU A 3 14.05 5.34 9.43
C LEU A 3 12.94 5.92 8.53
N GLY A 4 12.14 6.86 9.04
CA GLY A 4 11.11 7.58 8.28
C GLY A 4 11.67 8.44 7.13
N GLY A 5 12.84 9.05 7.28
CA GLY A 5 13.49 9.83 6.22
C GLY A 5 13.94 8.97 5.05
N THR A 6 14.49 7.77 5.33
CA THR A 6 14.85 6.79 4.30
C THR A 6 13.62 6.32 3.53
N PHE A 7 12.50 6.06 4.22
CA PHE A 7 11.25 5.65 3.59
C PHE A 7 10.65 6.74 2.69
N ALA A 8 10.63 8.00 3.17
CA ALA A 8 10.12 9.12 2.38
C ALA A 8 10.97 9.33 1.11
N PHE A 9 12.29 9.22 1.19
CA PHE A 9 13.17 9.35 0.03
C PHE A 9 12.92 8.25 -1.01
N ILE A 10 12.79 7.00 -0.56
CA ILE A 10 12.55 5.89 -1.47
C ILE A 10 11.18 6.00 -2.16
N ARG A 11 10.11 6.32 -1.42
CA ARG A 11 8.78 6.55 -2.02
C ARG A 11 8.80 7.70 -3.03
N PHE A 12 9.58 8.74 -2.78
CA PHE A 12 9.75 9.84 -3.72
C PHE A 12 10.35 9.37 -5.06
N SER A 13 11.41 8.55 -5.03
CA SER A 13 12.00 7.98 -6.25
C SER A 13 11.00 7.13 -7.04
N VAL A 14 10.16 6.35 -6.34
CA VAL A 14 9.08 5.56 -6.97
C VAL A 14 8.03 6.47 -7.61
N THR A 15 7.71 7.62 -6.99
CA THR A 15 6.78 8.61 -7.57
C THR A 15 7.28 9.15 -8.91
N LEU A 16 8.58 9.43 -9.03
CA LEU A 16 9.15 9.89 -10.30
C LEU A 16 9.00 8.84 -11.40
N LEU A 17 9.32 7.58 -11.09
CA LEU A 17 9.19 6.47 -12.04
C LEU A 17 7.73 6.19 -12.41
N LEU A 18 6.82 6.22 -11.44
CA LEU A 18 5.37 6.10 -11.68
C LEU A 18 4.84 7.25 -12.55
N GLY A 19 5.34 8.47 -12.36
CA GLY A 19 4.96 9.62 -13.18
C GLY A 19 5.32 9.42 -14.65
N ASP A 20 6.57 9.04 -14.93
CA ASP A 20 7.02 8.74 -16.29
C ASP A 20 6.17 7.65 -16.96
N LEU A 21 5.93 6.55 -16.23
CA LEU A 21 5.12 5.44 -16.73
C LEU A 21 3.66 5.83 -16.94
N ALA A 22 3.06 6.60 -16.03
CA ALA A 22 1.66 7.01 -16.15
C ALA A 22 1.43 7.93 -17.36
N TRP A 23 2.36 8.86 -17.62
CA TRP A 23 2.27 9.72 -18.80
C TRP A 23 2.56 8.95 -20.09
N SER A 24 3.55 8.06 -20.11
CA SER A 24 3.79 7.19 -21.28
C SER A 24 2.57 6.32 -21.59
N ALA A 25 1.96 5.71 -20.56
CA ALA A 25 0.75 4.90 -20.71
C ALA A 25 -0.45 5.73 -21.19
N ARG A 26 -0.57 6.99 -20.72
CA ARG A 26 -1.58 7.92 -21.22
C ARG A 26 -1.42 8.17 -22.72
N ASP A 27 -0.21 8.52 -23.15
CA ASP A 27 0.05 8.85 -24.56
C ASP A 27 -0.22 7.65 -25.47
N LYS A 28 0.17 6.45 -25.04
CA LYS A 28 -0.11 5.19 -25.74
C LYS A 28 -1.59 4.86 -25.79
N SER A 29 -2.29 4.92 -24.66
CA SER A 29 -3.73 4.64 -24.57
C SER A 29 -4.54 5.61 -25.44
N LEU A 30 -4.23 6.91 -25.40
CA LEU A 30 -4.87 7.90 -26.27
C LEU A 30 -4.56 7.65 -27.74
N PHE A 31 -3.32 7.32 -28.08
CA PHE A 31 -2.95 7.02 -29.47
C PHE A 31 -3.72 5.82 -30.02
N VAL A 32 -3.80 4.74 -29.24
CA VAL A 32 -4.55 3.52 -29.60
C VAL A 32 -6.04 3.82 -29.72
N SER A 33 -6.60 4.61 -28.80
CA SER A 33 -8.01 5.03 -28.87
C SER A 33 -8.30 5.89 -30.11
N ASN A 34 -7.38 6.78 -30.51
CA ASN A 34 -7.57 7.65 -31.65
C ASN A 34 -7.47 6.91 -33.00
N HIS A 35 -6.76 5.78 -33.04
CA HIS A 35 -6.62 4.92 -34.21
C HIS A 35 -7.23 3.54 -33.95
N ALA A 36 -8.38 3.51 -33.26
CA ALA A 36 -9.03 2.27 -32.84
C ALA A 36 -9.44 1.39 -34.02
N ILE A 37 -9.84 2.00 -35.14
CA ILE A 37 -10.25 1.26 -36.35
C ILE A 37 -9.08 0.45 -36.91
N GLU A 38 -7.88 1.04 -36.91
CA GLU A 38 -6.67 0.43 -37.45
C GLU A 38 -5.98 -0.49 -36.44
N LEU A 39 -6.03 -0.19 -35.15
CA LEU A 39 -5.23 -0.88 -34.12
C LEU A 39 -6.02 -1.90 -33.28
N LEU A 40 -7.35 -1.86 -33.31
CA LEU A 40 -8.23 -2.79 -32.58
C LEU A 40 -9.06 -3.68 -33.53
N GLY A 41 -8.60 -3.84 -34.77
CA GLY A 41 -9.22 -4.75 -35.73
C GLY A 41 -9.17 -6.22 -35.27
N PRO A 42 -10.08 -7.08 -35.76
CA PRO A 42 -10.23 -8.47 -35.34
C PRO A 42 -9.02 -9.37 -35.63
N GLN A 43 -8.07 -8.88 -36.44
CA GLN A 43 -6.84 -9.57 -36.78
C GLN A 43 -5.76 -9.46 -35.69
N PHE A 44 -5.91 -8.52 -34.75
CA PHE A 44 -5.00 -8.30 -33.63
C PHE A 44 -5.53 -8.89 -32.32
N ASN A 45 -4.71 -8.86 -31.28
CA ASN A 45 -5.08 -9.38 -29.98
C ASN A 45 -6.17 -8.50 -29.33
N ASP A 46 -7.33 -9.06 -29.06
CA ASP A 46 -8.48 -8.39 -28.43
C ASP A 46 -8.15 -7.71 -27.09
N ASN A 47 -7.12 -8.21 -26.39
CA ASN A 47 -6.68 -7.63 -25.12
C ASN A 47 -6.05 -6.25 -25.28
N ILE A 48 -5.62 -5.82 -26.46
CA ILE A 48 -5.03 -4.49 -26.68
C ILE A 48 -6.05 -3.40 -26.30
N GLY A 49 -7.30 -3.57 -26.73
CA GLY A 49 -8.38 -2.62 -26.47
C GLY A 49 -8.76 -2.49 -25.00
N ARG A 50 -8.43 -3.49 -24.17
CA ARG A 50 -8.62 -3.46 -22.71
C ARG A 50 -7.33 -3.11 -21.98
N GLY A 51 -6.18 -3.57 -22.47
CA GLY A 51 -4.87 -3.50 -21.83
C GLY A 51 -4.34 -2.09 -21.73
N GLU A 52 -4.33 -1.37 -22.85
CA GLU A 52 -3.82 0.01 -22.90
C GLU A 52 -4.60 0.97 -21.98
N PRO A 53 -5.95 1.03 -22.03
CA PRO A 53 -6.69 1.91 -21.12
C PRO A 53 -6.61 1.44 -19.66
N THR A 54 -6.62 0.13 -19.39
CA THR A 54 -6.46 -0.39 -18.02
C THR A 54 -5.13 0.02 -17.44
N MET A 55 -4.03 -0.12 -18.18
CA MET A 55 -2.70 0.25 -17.71
C MET A 55 -2.60 1.76 -17.45
N TYR A 56 -3.16 2.59 -18.33
CA TYR A 56 -3.24 4.04 -18.12
C TYR A 56 -3.98 4.39 -16.81
N VAL A 57 -5.18 3.85 -16.60
CA VAL A 57 -5.99 4.13 -15.41
C VAL A 57 -5.28 3.67 -14.14
N VAL A 58 -4.73 2.45 -14.15
CA VAL A 58 -4.03 1.87 -12.99
C VAL A 58 -2.80 2.69 -12.64
N LEU A 59 -1.95 3.04 -13.61
CA LEU A 59 -0.72 3.81 -13.34
C LEU A 59 -1.03 5.23 -12.85
N MET A 60 -2.06 5.89 -13.39
CA MET A 60 -2.50 7.20 -12.89
C MET A 60 -3.00 7.14 -11.45
N LEU A 61 -3.80 6.12 -11.10
CA LEU A 61 -4.25 5.92 -9.73
C LEU A 61 -3.07 5.65 -8.80
N CYS A 62 -2.13 4.78 -9.22
CA CYS A 62 -0.92 4.47 -8.45
C CYS A 62 -0.05 5.72 -8.24
N PHE A 63 0.12 6.55 -9.26
CA PHE A 63 0.89 7.80 -9.17
C PHE A 63 0.30 8.75 -8.12
N TRP A 64 -1.00 9.06 -8.21
CA TRP A 64 -1.65 9.96 -7.26
C TRP A 64 -1.69 9.40 -5.84
N TYR A 65 -1.99 8.10 -5.71
CA TYR A 65 -1.91 7.43 -4.43
C TYR A 65 -0.50 7.52 -3.82
N ASN A 66 0.55 7.26 -4.61
CA ASN A 66 1.91 7.27 -4.10
C ASN A 66 2.37 8.66 -3.65
N ILE A 67 1.87 9.74 -4.28
CA ILE A 67 2.05 11.11 -3.79
C ILE A 67 1.44 11.28 -2.39
N VAL A 68 0.18 10.87 -2.21
CA VAL A 68 -0.51 10.98 -0.92
C VAL A 68 0.20 10.12 0.14
N ALA A 69 0.53 8.88 -0.19
CA ALA A 69 1.24 7.97 0.69
C ALA A 69 2.63 8.50 1.08
N TRP A 70 3.34 9.14 0.15
CA TRP A 70 4.62 9.79 0.42
C TRP A 70 4.48 10.90 1.46
N PHE A 71 3.52 11.82 1.30
CA PHE A 71 3.25 12.87 2.29
C PHE A 71 2.90 12.29 3.66
N LEU A 72 2.03 11.28 3.69
CA LEU A 72 1.63 10.60 4.94
C LEU A 72 2.82 9.88 5.61
N SER A 73 3.79 9.39 4.84
CA SER A 73 4.99 8.72 5.38
C SER A 73 5.89 9.65 6.18
N ILE A 74 5.87 10.96 5.88
CA ILE A 74 6.66 11.97 6.60
C ILE A 74 6.23 12.08 8.06
N LEU A 75 4.95 11.79 8.36
CA LEU A 75 4.42 11.83 9.73
C LEU A 75 5.02 10.76 10.65
N ASN A 76 5.72 9.75 10.08
CA ASN A 76 6.48 8.72 10.79
C ASN A 76 5.69 8.00 11.91
N SER A 77 4.38 7.86 11.72
CA SER A 77 3.51 7.08 12.62
C SER A 77 3.55 5.61 12.24
N GLY A 78 3.93 4.75 13.18
CA GLY A 78 4.01 3.30 12.97
C GLY A 78 2.70 2.72 12.45
N VAL A 79 1.57 3.04 13.11
CA VAL A 79 0.22 2.58 12.71
C VAL A 79 -0.14 3.03 11.30
N LEU A 80 0.18 4.28 10.93
CA LEU A 80 -0.10 4.81 9.60
C LEU A 80 0.68 4.05 8.52
N LEU A 81 1.95 3.75 8.80
CA LEU A 81 2.81 3.00 7.87
C LEU A 81 2.30 1.57 7.63
N VAL A 82 1.67 0.93 8.63
CA VAL A 82 0.97 -0.36 8.45
C VAL A 82 -0.15 -0.25 7.44
N TYR A 83 -1.04 0.72 7.64
CA TYR A 83 -2.21 0.89 6.78
C TYR A 83 -1.76 1.18 5.34
N LEU A 84 -0.76 2.03 5.15
CA LEU A 84 -0.16 2.26 3.84
C LEU A 84 0.43 0.97 3.25
N GLY A 85 1.13 0.16 4.04
CA GLY A 85 1.64 -1.15 3.59
C GLY A 85 0.53 -2.13 3.17
N LEU A 86 -0.60 -2.16 3.88
CA LEU A 86 -1.75 -2.99 3.50
C LEU A 86 -2.41 -2.51 2.20
N VAL A 87 -2.55 -1.19 2.03
CA VAL A 87 -3.08 -0.62 0.78
C VAL A 87 -2.13 -0.90 -0.38
N ASP A 88 -0.80 -0.79 -0.16
CA ASP A 88 0.21 -1.14 -1.17
C ASP A 88 0.08 -2.61 -1.63
N LEU A 89 -0.15 -3.56 -0.71
CA LEU A 89 -0.42 -4.95 -1.08
C LEU A 89 -1.67 -5.07 -1.94
N GLY A 90 -2.74 -4.36 -1.59
CA GLY A 90 -3.97 -4.34 -2.36
C GLY A 90 -3.75 -3.81 -3.78
N ILE A 91 -3.04 -2.69 -3.92
CA ILE A 91 -2.73 -2.10 -5.23
C ILE A 91 -1.90 -3.06 -6.08
N VAL A 92 -0.88 -3.69 -5.51
CA VAL A 92 -0.05 -4.67 -6.23
C VAL A 92 -0.91 -5.86 -6.68
N ALA A 93 -1.65 -6.48 -5.77
CA ALA A 93 -2.40 -7.70 -6.02
C ALA A 93 -3.58 -7.50 -6.99
N PHE A 94 -4.32 -6.41 -6.84
CA PHE A 94 -5.58 -6.20 -7.55
C PHE A 94 -5.50 -5.21 -8.73
N ALA A 95 -4.42 -4.43 -8.85
CA ALA A 95 -4.29 -3.44 -9.93
C ALA A 95 -3.05 -3.69 -10.80
N LEU A 96 -1.84 -3.59 -10.23
CA LEU A 96 -0.59 -3.66 -11.02
C LEU A 96 -0.36 -5.03 -11.65
N ILE A 97 -0.53 -6.12 -10.90
CA ILE A 97 -0.33 -7.48 -11.42
C ILE A 97 -1.34 -7.79 -12.55
N PRO A 98 -2.66 -7.60 -12.37
CA PRO A 98 -3.62 -7.81 -13.44
C PRO A 98 -3.33 -6.96 -14.69
N ALA A 99 -3.04 -5.66 -14.52
CA ALA A 99 -2.73 -4.78 -15.65
C ALA A 99 -1.48 -5.23 -16.42
N ALA A 100 -0.40 -5.57 -15.71
CA ALA A 100 0.83 -6.05 -16.32
C ALA A 100 0.65 -7.41 -17.01
N SER A 101 -0.18 -8.29 -16.44
CA SER A 101 -0.53 -9.59 -17.02
C SER A 101 -1.36 -9.46 -18.30
N LEU A 102 -2.25 -8.45 -18.37
CA LEU A 102 -3.04 -8.20 -19.55
C LEU A 102 -2.16 -7.73 -20.72
N GLN A 103 -1.24 -6.80 -20.44
CA GLN A 103 -0.24 -6.34 -21.40
C GLN A 103 0.71 -7.44 -21.86
N SER A 104 1.04 -8.39 -20.97
CA SER A 104 1.90 -9.54 -21.26
C SER A 104 1.35 -10.46 -22.36
N THR A 105 0.06 -10.34 -22.70
CA THR A 105 -0.56 -11.18 -23.73
C THR A 105 -0.24 -10.74 -25.16
N TYR A 106 0.13 -9.46 -25.37
CA TYR A 106 0.43 -8.90 -26.70
C TYR A 106 1.79 -8.22 -26.79
N ILE A 107 2.40 -7.84 -25.67
CA ILE A 107 3.75 -7.29 -25.62
C ILE A 107 4.76 -8.44 -25.42
N PRO A 108 5.86 -8.50 -26.21
CA PRO A 108 6.91 -9.46 -25.95
C PRO A 108 7.65 -9.17 -24.63
N HIS A 109 8.04 -10.20 -23.89
CA HIS A 109 8.68 -10.02 -22.57
C HIS A 109 10.18 -9.67 -22.62
N SER A 110 10.75 -9.53 -23.82
CA SER A 110 12.17 -9.21 -23.97
C SER A 110 12.41 -8.25 -25.13
N LYS A 111 13.37 -7.33 -24.93
CA LYS A 111 13.80 -6.39 -25.98
C LYS A 111 14.45 -7.11 -27.18
N ILE A 112 14.96 -8.33 -26.98
CA ILE A 112 15.59 -9.14 -28.04
C ILE A 112 14.52 -9.63 -29.01
N THR A 113 13.36 -10.05 -28.49
CA THR A 113 12.21 -10.51 -29.28
C THR A 113 11.65 -9.39 -30.18
N CYS A 114 11.92 -8.12 -29.88
CA CYS A 114 11.52 -7.00 -30.75
C CYS A 114 12.26 -6.95 -32.09
N ARG A 115 13.36 -7.71 -32.30
CA ARG A 115 13.97 -7.85 -33.64
C ARG A 115 13.01 -8.44 -34.66
N SER A 116 12.07 -9.27 -34.20
CA SER A 116 10.99 -9.83 -35.01
C SER A 116 9.67 -9.09 -34.77
N ALA A 117 9.70 -7.80 -34.44
CA ALA A 117 8.48 -7.01 -34.20
C ALA A 117 7.55 -7.00 -35.42
N THR A 118 8.08 -7.09 -36.64
CA THR A 118 7.31 -7.13 -37.89
C THR A 118 6.49 -8.40 -38.08
N SER A 119 6.90 -9.50 -37.45
CA SER A 119 6.20 -10.80 -37.51
C SER A 119 5.61 -11.22 -36.16
N TRP A 120 5.67 -10.35 -35.14
CA TRP A 120 5.16 -10.64 -33.81
C TRP A 120 3.64 -10.76 -33.80
N GLN A 121 3.14 -11.91 -33.37
CA GLN A 121 1.71 -12.22 -33.26
C GLN A 121 0.91 -11.88 -34.53
N VAL A 122 1.51 -12.11 -35.69
CA VAL A 122 0.80 -12.05 -36.97
C VAL A 122 -0.13 -13.26 -37.03
N SER A 123 -1.43 -13.02 -37.06
CA SER A 123 -2.42 -14.07 -37.28
C SER A 123 -2.47 -14.42 -38.76
N ASN A 124 -2.97 -15.61 -39.12
CA ASN A 124 -3.18 -15.99 -40.53
C ASN A 124 -4.11 -15.03 -41.30
N ALA A 125 -4.87 -14.18 -40.58
CA ALA A 125 -5.77 -13.18 -41.14
C ALA A 125 -5.11 -11.80 -41.31
N SER A 126 -3.94 -11.56 -40.73
CA SER A 126 -3.17 -10.31 -40.88
C SER A 126 -1.92 -10.55 -41.72
N GLU A 127 -1.62 -9.66 -42.66
CA GLU A 127 -0.32 -9.65 -43.34
C GLU A 127 0.75 -8.90 -42.51
N GLU A 128 0.33 -8.07 -41.54
CA GLU A 128 1.21 -7.18 -40.78
C GLU A 128 1.01 -7.34 -39.28
N SER A 129 2.10 -7.23 -38.51
CA SER A 129 2.02 -7.21 -37.05
C SER A 129 1.43 -5.89 -36.54
N TRP A 130 0.87 -5.95 -35.33
CA TRP A 130 0.36 -4.76 -34.63
C TRP A 130 1.43 -3.66 -34.50
N PHE A 131 2.67 -4.01 -34.16
CA PHE A 131 3.78 -3.05 -34.07
C PHE A 131 4.15 -2.41 -35.40
N THR A 132 3.92 -3.11 -36.52
CA THR A 132 4.16 -2.57 -37.87
C THR A 132 3.14 -1.49 -38.21
N VAL A 133 1.85 -1.78 -38.01
CA VAL A 133 0.77 -0.81 -38.20
C VAL A 133 0.97 0.39 -37.28
N LEU A 134 1.28 0.15 -36.01
CA LEU A 134 1.54 1.19 -35.02
C LEU A 134 2.71 2.10 -35.43
N ALA A 135 3.80 1.54 -35.95
CA ALA A 135 4.95 2.31 -36.43
C ALA A 135 4.61 3.16 -37.66
N LYS A 136 3.85 2.62 -38.62
CA LYS A 136 3.39 3.34 -39.81
C LYS A 136 2.49 4.52 -39.45
N LEU A 137 1.59 4.34 -38.49
CA LEU A 137 0.70 5.42 -38.02
C LEU A 137 1.47 6.51 -37.28
N ARG A 138 2.48 6.14 -36.49
CA ARG A 138 3.24 7.11 -35.68
C ARG A 138 4.28 7.88 -36.50
N SER A 139 4.95 7.21 -37.42
CA SER A 139 6.00 7.78 -38.28
C SER A 139 5.86 7.25 -39.71
N PRO A 140 4.98 7.85 -40.54
CA PRO A 140 4.71 7.34 -41.89
C PRO A 140 5.92 7.36 -42.82
N THR A 141 6.83 8.32 -42.64
CA THR A 141 8.00 8.52 -43.51
C THR A 141 9.13 7.52 -43.25
N ASP A 142 9.28 7.07 -42.00
CA ASP A 142 10.31 6.11 -41.59
C ASP A 142 9.77 5.26 -40.43
N PRO A 143 8.95 4.23 -40.74
CA PRO A 143 8.35 3.38 -39.71
C PRO A 143 9.41 2.49 -39.08
N ASN A 144 9.52 2.54 -37.74
CA ASN A 144 10.44 1.70 -36.96
C ASN A 144 9.68 0.80 -35.96
N PRO A 145 9.16 -0.37 -36.40
CA PRO A 145 8.41 -1.31 -35.55
C PRO A 145 9.22 -1.85 -34.37
N GLU A 146 10.52 -2.11 -34.59
CA GLU A 146 11.41 -2.61 -33.53
C GLU A 146 11.59 -1.56 -32.42
N GLY A 147 11.77 -0.29 -32.78
CA GLY A 147 11.89 0.82 -31.84
C GLY A 147 10.64 0.99 -30.98
N ILE A 148 9.46 0.96 -31.61
CA ILE A 148 8.18 1.04 -30.90
C ILE A 148 8.01 -0.16 -29.95
N CYS A 149 8.25 -1.38 -30.44
CA CYS A 149 8.21 -2.58 -29.61
C CYS A 149 9.13 -2.45 -28.38
N LYS A 150 10.38 -2.03 -28.56
CA LYS A 150 11.33 -1.85 -27.44
C LYS A 150 10.84 -0.84 -26.41
N GLY A 151 10.15 0.22 -26.83
CA GLY A 151 9.52 1.19 -25.94
C GLY A 151 8.37 0.59 -25.12
N TYR A 152 7.54 -0.25 -25.74
CA TYR A 152 6.51 -1.01 -25.01
C TYR A 152 7.10 -1.99 -24.00
N VAL A 153 8.12 -2.75 -24.40
CA VAL A 153 8.81 -3.69 -23.49
C VAL A 153 9.51 -2.95 -22.35
N ALA A 154 10.13 -1.79 -22.62
CA ALA A 154 10.79 -0.99 -21.59
C ALA A 154 9.81 -0.56 -20.50
N ASP A 155 8.65 -0.02 -20.88
CA ASP A 155 7.64 0.43 -19.91
C ASP A 155 7.02 -0.73 -19.15
N TRP A 156 6.81 -1.87 -19.81
CA TRP A 156 6.32 -3.08 -19.16
C TRP A 156 7.32 -3.60 -18.11
N ILE A 157 8.61 -3.67 -18.45
CA ILE A 157 9.68 -4.03 -17.49
C ILE A 157 9.73 -3.02 -16.33
N SER A 158 9.68 -1.73 -16.63
CA SER A 158 9.67 -0.67 -15.60
C SER A 158 8.46 -0.80 -14.67
N THR A 159 7.29 -1.18 -15.19
CA THR A 159 6.09 -1.45 -14.40
C THR A 159 6.31 -2.64 -13.46
N ILE A 160 6.96 -3.71 -13.92
CA ILE A 160 7.35 -4.85 -13.06
C ILE A 160 8.31 -4.39 -11.96
N VAL A 161 9.30 -3.57 -12.30
CA VAL A 161 10.29 -3.03 -11.35
C VAL A 161 9.61 -2.15 -10.27
N VAL A 162 8.64 -1.32 -10.64
CA VAL A 162 7.82 -0.57 -9.68
C VAL A 162 7.01 -1.52 -8.80
N THR A 163 6.36 -2.51 -9.39
CA THR A 163 5.55 -3.50 -8.66
C THR A 163 6.39 -4.23 -7.60
N ALA A 164 7.60 -4.66 -7.95
CA ALA A 164 8.52 -5.32 -7.04
C ALA A 164 8.99 -4.39 -5.90
N GLN A 165 9.24 -3.11 -6.20
CA GLN A 165 9.59 -2.11 -5.19
C GLN A 165 8.45 -1.91 -4.19
N VAL A 166 7.23 -1.67 -4.68
CA VAL A 166 6.04 -1.49 -3.83
C VAL A 166 5.80 -2.70 -2.93
N LEU A 167 5.94 -3.92 -3.47
CA LEU A 167 5.81 -5.16 -2.70
C LEU A 167 6.88 -5.28 -1.61
N THR A 168 8.12 -4.90 -1.93
CA THR A 168 9.23 -4.89 -0.95
C THR A 168 8.94 -3.94 0.20
N TYR A 169 8.37 -2.76 -0.05
CA TYR A 169 7.98 -1.86 1.04
C TYR A 169 6.86 -2.45 1.87
N ALA A 170 5.81 -2.94 1.23
CA ALA A 170 4.66 -3.48 1.92
C ALA A 170 5.04 -4.62 2.88
N THR A 171 5.92 -5.52 2.42
CA THR A 171 6.44 -6.64 3.23
C THR A 171 7.34 -6.16 4.37
N LEU A 172 8.22 -5.17 4.16
CA LEU A 172 9.06 -4.60 5.21
C LEU A 172 8.22 -3.96 6.33
N HIS A 173 7.15 -3.26 5.99
CA HIS A 173 6.23 -2.66 6.97
C HIS A 173 5.51 -3.73 7.80
N TYR A 174 5.06 -4.80 7.15
CA TYR A 174 4.42 -5.92 7.82
C TYR A 174 5.37 -6.67 8.76
N LEU A 175 6.62 -6.90 8.33
CA LEU A 175 7.65 -7.52 9.18
C LEU A 175 8.00 -6.67 10.39
N ALA A 176 8.10 -5.34 10.23
CA ALA A 176 8.34 -4.43 11.34
C ALA A 176 7.25 -4.53 12.42
N LEU A 177 5.98 -4.66 12.02
CA LEU A 177 4.89 -4.90 12.96
C LEU A 177 4.99 -6.23 13.69
N LEU A 178 5.25 -7.32 12.95
CA LEU A 178 5.36 -8.63 13.54
C LEU A 178 6.48 -8.66 14.59
N LEU A 179 7.59 -7.97 14.33
CA LEU A 179 8.69 -7.83 15.30
C LEU A 179 8.27 -7.03 16.54
N ILE A 180 7.53 -5.93 16.38
CA ILE A 180 7.03 -5.13 17.52
C ILE A 180 6.06 -5.98 18.36
N SER A 181 5.07 -6.61 17.73
CA SER A 181 4.09 -7.46 18.42
C SER A 181 4.73 -8.67 19.11
N TYR A 182 5.72 -9.31 18.47
CA TYR A 182 6.47 -10.41 19.06
C TYR A 182 7.29 -9.97 20.29
N ASN A 183 7.90 -8.79 20.23
CA ASN A 183 8.66 -8.24 21.36
C ASN A 183 7.74 -7.86 22.53
N GLU A 184 6.58 -7.26 22.28
CA GLU A 184 5.58 -6.99 23.32
C GLU A 184 5.05 -8.29 23.95
N GLY A 185 4.78 -9.32 23.15
CA GLY A 185 4.39 -10.64 23.64
C GLY A 185 5.46 -11.29 24.51
N LYS A 186 6.75 -11.10 24.19
CA LYS A 186 7.87 -11.58 25.02
C LYS A 186 8.08 -10.78 26.30
N VAL A 187 7.83 -9.47 26.30
CA VAL A 187 7.92 -8.63 27.50
C VAL A 187 6.76 -8.94 28.44
N GLY A 188 5.52 -9.03 27.92
CA GLY A 188 4.36 -9.49 28.69
C GLY A 188 4.49 -10.92 29.22
N GLY A 189 5.15 -11.82 28.49
CA GLY A 189 5.46 -13.18 28.94
C GLY A 189 6.55 -13.27 30.02
N ARG A 190 7.47 -12.30 30.09
CA ARG A 190 8.47 -12.21 31.17
C ARG A 190 7.88 -11.66 32.46
N ASP A 191 6.93 -10.72 32.36
CA ASP A 191 6.21 -10.17 33.52
C ASP A 191 5.08 -11.10 34.02
N ALA A 192 4.54 -11.96 33.15
CA ALA A 192 3.57 -13.00 33.53
C ALA A 192 4.15 -14.12 34.41
N GLY A 193 5.49 -14.20 34.53
CA GLY A 193 6.16 -15.16 35.42
C GLY A 193 6.04 -14.85 36.91
N THR A 194 5.53 -13.68 37.30
CA THR A 194 5.35 -13.32 38.73
C THR A 194 3.98 -12.76 39.10
N ALA A 195 3.04 -12.64 38.15
CA ALA A 195 1.67 -12.24 38.45
C ALA A 195 0.68 -13.32 38.01
N LYS A 196 0.13 -14.07 38.98
CA LYS A 196 -1.09 -14.89 38.81
C LYS A 196 -2.24 -13.97 38.37
N SER A 197 -2.42 -13.85 37.07
CA SER A 197 -3.51 -13.07 36.51
C SER A 197 -4.76 -13.94 36.31
N LYS A 198 -5.66 -13.93 37.29
CA LYS A 198 -7.06 -14.34 37.11
C LYS A 198 -7.77 -13.20 36.37
N TYR A 199 -7.95 -13.33 35.06
CA TYR A 199 -9.02 -12.61 34.36
C TYR A 199 -10.18 -13.57 34.19
N VAL A 200 -11.15 -13.47 35.10
CA VAL A 200 -12.49 -14.04 34.92
C VAL A 200 -13.32 -12.96 34.25
N THR A 201 -13.80 -13.23 33.03
CA THR A 201 -14.75 -12.39 32.32
C THR A 201 -16.11 -12.52 33.03
N ALA A 202 -16.52 -11.51 33.80
CA ALA A 202 -17.87 -11.39 34.30
C ALA A 202 -18.60 -10.34 33.46
N VAL A 203 -19.54 -10.81 32.64
CA VAL A 203 -20.56 -9.96 32.00
C VAL A 203 -21.73 -9.92 32.98
N ASP A 204 -21.95 -8.78 33.62
CA ASP A 204 -23.18 -8.55 34.39
C ASP A 204 -23.93 -7.34 33.84
N LEU A 205 -25.10 -7.64 33.28
CA LEU A 205 -26.19 -6.70 33.07
C LEU A 205 -26.86 -6.40 34.42
N SER A 206 -26.93 -5.14 34.85
CA SER A 206 -28.16 -4.46 35.35
C SER A 206 -27.92 -3.21 36.22
N VAL A 207 -28.58 -2.12 35.79
CA VAL A 207 -29.52 -1.24 36.52
C VAL A 207 -29.17 -0.64 37.93
N SER A 208 -29.09 0.71 37.92
CA SER A 208 -29.59 1.71 38.89
C SER A 208 -28.69 2.40 39.94
N SER A 209 -28.66 3.74 39.79
CA SER A 209 -28.86 4.81 40.78
C SER A 209 -27.81 5.18 41.86
N ALA A 210 -27.61 6.51 41.94
CA ALA A 210 -27.35 7.35 43.13
C ALA A 210 -25.92 7.56 43.72
N THR A 211 -25.39 8.75 43.43
CA THR A 211 -24.87 9.80 44.37
C THR A 211 -23.72 9.50 45.36
N HIS A 212 -22.51 10.04 45.12
CA HIS A 212 -21.67 10.88 46.03
C HIS A 212 -20.25 11.12 45.46
N ARG A 213 -19.78 12.37 45.43
CA ARG A 213 -18.49 12.81 44.84
C ARG A 213 -17.45 13.08 45.94
N ARG A 214 -16.28 12.42 45.92
CA ARG A 214 -15.06 12.82 46.66
C ARG A 214 -13.89 12.95 45.66
N LEU A 215 -13.20 14.10 45.67
CA LEU A 215 -11.95 14.32 44.95
C LEU A 215 -10.78 13.75 45.77
N SER A 216 -10.00 12.83 45.18
CA SER A 216 -8.70 12.41 45.70
C SER A 216 -7.62 12.63 44.65
N THR A 217 -6.66 13.51 44.95
CA THR A 217 -5.45 13.74 44.17
C THR A 217 -4.50 12.55 44.30
N TRP A 218 -4.17 11.91 43.18
CA TRP A 218 -3.15 10.84 43.12
C TRP A 218 -1.77 11.42 42.80
N LYS A 219 -0.76 11.06 43.61
CA LYS A 219 0.67 11.21 43.28
C LYS A 219 1.19 9.85 42.79
N PRO A 220 1.80 9.74 41.60
CA PRO A 220 2.37 8.48 41.14
C PRO A 220 3.70 8.19 41.87
N ALA A 221 3.89 6.93 42.27
CA ALA A 221 5.04 6.43 43.02
C ALA A 221 6.27 6.07 42.15
N SER A 222 6.29 6.40 40.85
CA SER A 222 7.51 6.24 40.04
C SER A 222 7.57 7.22 38.86
N PRO A 223 8.79 7.63 38.41
CA PRO A 223 8.96 8.56 37.28
C PRO A 223 8.47 8.02 35.93
N ALA A 224 8.36 6.70 35.77
CA ALA A 224 8.02 6.05 34.49
C ALA A 224 6.56 6.28 34.05
N ALA A 225 5.67 6.69 34.96
CA ALA A 225 4.26 6.95 34.65
C ALA A 225 3.98 8.36 34.09
N ARG A 226 4.98 9.26 34.03
CA ARG A 226 4.78 10.65 33.56
C ARG A 226 4.72 10.81 32.04
N CYS A 227 5.12 9.80 31.26
CA CYS A 227 5.10 9.91 29.80
C CYS A 227 3.76 9.48 29.15
N ALA A 228 2.83 8.89 29.91
CA ALA A 228 1.58 8.34 29.35
C ALA A 228 0.34 9.24 29.51
N THR A 229 0.45 10.42 30.14
CA THR A 229 -0.71 11.30 30.38
C THR A 229 -0.45 12.74 29.95
N ARG A 230 -0.40 12.96 28.64
CA ARG A 230 -0.78 14.25 28.08
C ARG A 230 -1.41 14.06 26.70
N ILE A 231 -2.63 13.52 26.69
CA ILE A 231 -3.60 13.79 25.64
C ILE A 231 -4.72 14.59 26.30
N SER A 232 -4.86 15.82 25.85
CA SER A 232 -5.93 16.76 26.15
C SER A 232 -7.21 16.37 25.42
N SER A 233 -8.34 16.77 26.02
CA SER A 233 -9.70 16.90 25.44
C SER A 233 -10.69 15.77 25.77
N PRO A 234 -12.02 16.04 25.72
CA PRO A 234 -12.79 16.50 26.87
C PRO A 234 -14.03 15.61 27.13
N ASN A 235 -14.66 15.80 28.29
CA ASN A 235 -16.02 15.40 28.62
C ASN A 235 -16.35 13.90 28.46
N PHE A 236 -16.42 13.15 29.57
CA PHE A 236 -17.60 12.35 29.89
C PHE A 236 -17.52 11.88 31.35
N LEU A 237 -18.63 12.07 32.07
CA LEU A 237 -18.83 11.78 33.49
C LEU A 237 -18.87 10.27 33.77
N GLY A 238 -18.33 9.86 34.92
CA GLY A 238 -18.68 8.58 35.55
C GLY A 238 -17.62 8.06 36.52
N SER A 239 -17.71 8.41 37.80
CA SER A 239 -16.96 7.74 38.86
C SER A 239 -17.71 6.50 39.34
N VAL A 240 -17.03 5.36 39.46
CA VAL A 240 -17.41 4.30 40.41
C VAL A 240 -16.13 3.80 41.06
N GLY A 241 -16.00 4.06 42.36
CA GLY A 241 -15.01 3.42 43.22
C GLY A 241 -15.48 2.03 43.61
N VAL A 242 -14.56 1.07 43.64
CA VAL A 242 -14.75 -0.21 44.31
C VAL A 242 -13.96 -0.17 45.61
N ASN A 243 -14.68 -0.40 46.71
CA ASN A 243 -14.18 -0.63 48.06
C ASN A 243 -13.05 -1.66 48.04
N ALA A 244 -11.85 -1.22 48.41
CA ALA A 244 -10.79 -2.10 48.83
C ALA A 244 -11.13 -2.69 50.19
N ASN A 245 -10.81 -3.97 50.31
CA ASN A 245 -11.02 -4.81 51.46
C ASN A 245 -10.51 -4.13 52.75
N ARG A 246 -11.36 -4.18 53.77
CA ARG A 246 -11.22 -3.55 55.08
C ARG A 246 -10.17 -4.32 55.89
N THR A 247 -8.91 -3.89 55.92
CA THR A 247 -7.97 -4.30 56.98
C THR A 247 -8.25 -3.46 58.22
N LEU A 248 -9.09 -4.01 59.11
CA LEU A 248 -9.28 -3.55 60.48
C LEU A 248 -7.99 -3.78 61.27
N GLU A 249 -7.15 -2.74 61.41
CA GLU A 249 -6.21 -2.67 62.52
C GLU A 249 -6.96 -2.14 63.76
N ASN A 250 -7.29 -3.06 64.67
CA ASN A 250 -7.79 -2.72 65.99
C ASN A 250 -6.66 -2.08 66.82
N LYS A 251 -6.69 -0.76 67.00
CA LYS A 251 -5.98 -0.10 68.11
C LYS A 251 -6.96 0.09 69.27
N TRP A 252 -6.76 -0.72 70.31
CA TRP A 252 -7.30 -0.46 71.64
C TRP A 252 -6.42 0.58 72.33
N SER A 253 -7.03 1.65 72.83
CA SER A 253 -6.44 2.55 73.81
C SER A 253 -7.33 2.57 75.04
N ALA A 254 -6.72 2.31 76.21
CA ALA A 254 -7.30 2.60 77.52
C ALA A 254 -7.37 4.12 77.76
#